data_AF-A0A2E5M2M3-F1
#
_entry.id   AF-A0A2E5M2M3-F1
#
_cell.length_a   1.000
_cell.length_b   1.000
_cell.length_c   1.000
_cell.angle_alpha   90.00
_cell.angle_beta   90.00
_cell.angle_gamma   90.00
#
_symmetry.space_group_name_H-M   'P 1'
#
loop_
_entity.id
_entity.type
_entity.pdbx_description
1 polymer ?
#
loop_
_entity_poly.entity_id
_entity_poly.type
_entity_poly.pdbx_seq_one_letter_code
_entity_poly.pdbx_strand_id
1 'polypeptide(L)'
;MDRSVDPRGVFSTLQKHVTSDLLHLMDGLYCNIEAALFELAFRGDDEFRQRHCFDLMREMRYRRSKLIHAFARRLQREAYGWFGTPSSNCKARTEVELRQAMRLSSKCAAHFTHLLQCIAQRAAMGTGHALAPEELPISPMRIADCFLLSCRALEFDKDSIATLEDLFQRFILDRLGPIYGQCNQHLQRSGFLTRDEMAKACNG
;
A
#
# COMPACT_ATOMS: atom_id res chain seq x y z
N MET A 1 18.45 29.85 13.06
CA MET A 1 18.17 28.79 14.05
C MET A 1 17.93 27.51 13.27
N ASP A 2 19.01 26.77 13.03
CA ASP A 2 19.03 25.59 12.20
C ASP A 2 18.43 24.42 13.00
N ARG A 3 17.11 24.23 12.89
CA ARG A 3 16.47 23.02 13.42
C ARG A 3 16.88 21.90 12.49
N SER A 4 17.96 21.19 12.83
CA SER A 4 18.31 19.92 12.20
C SER A 4 17.07 19.02 12.27
N VAL A 5 16.35 18.91 11.16
CA VAL A 5 15.16 18.08 11.04
C VAL A 5 15.65 16.65 11.12
N ASP A 6 15.27 15.91 12.17
CA ASP A 6 15.58 14.49 12.27
C ASP A 6 14.81 13.72 11.18
N PRO A 7 15.48 13.23 10.12
CA PRO A 7 14.79 12.57 9.02
C PRO A 7 14.10 11.29 9.50
N ARG A 8 14.70 10.57 10.44
CA ARG A 8 14.13 9.32 10.98
C ARG A 8 12.78 9.58 11.64
N GLY A 9 12.68 10.64 12.44
CA GLY A 9 11.43 11.09 13.03
C GLY A 9 10.36 11.42 11.99
N VAL A 10 10.73 12.12 10.91
CA VAL A 10 9.80 12.49 9.83
C VAL A 10 9.28 11.26 9.09
N PHE A 11 10.17 10.38 8.60
CA PHE A 11 9.75 9.18 7.86
C PHE A 11 8.98 8.19 8.75
N SER A 12 9.33 8.07 10.03
CA SER A 12 8.56 7.26 10.99
C SER A 12 7.15 7.80 11.18
N THR A 13 7.01 9.12 11.30
CA THR A 13 5.70 9.78 11.44
C THR A 13 4.86 9.63 10.17
N LEU A 14 5.47 9.86 9.00
CA LEU A 14 4.84 9.63 7.70
C LEU A 14 4.32 8.20 7.58
N GLN A 15 5.14 7.20 7.90
CA GLN A 15 4.73 5.79 7.82
C GLN A 15 3.55 5.47 8.74
N LYS A 16 3.53 6.03 9.97
CA LYS A 16 2.42 5.85 10.90
C LYS A 16 1.12 6.43 10.34
N HIS A 17 1.17 7.63 9.76
CA HIS A 17 0.00 8.24 9.11
C HIS A 17 -0.49 7.40 7.93
N VAL A 18 0.41 7.01 7.02
CA VAL A 18 0.04 6.16 5.87
C VAL A 18 -0.56 4.84 6.33
N THR A 19 0.01 4.21 7.36
CA THR A 19 -0.55 2.97 7.92
C THR A 19 -1.96 3.22 8.46
N SER A 20 -2.17 4.29 9.22
CA SER A 20 -3.50 4.66 9.74
C SER A 20 -4.51 4.87 8.62
N ASP A 21 -4.14 5.60 7.57
CA ASP A 21 -5.03 5.89 6.43
C ASP A 21 -5.37 4.61 5.64
N LEU A 22 -4.38 3.73 5.42
CA LEU A 22 -4.60 2.43 4.78
C LEU A 22 -5.52 1.54 5.61
N LEU A 23 -5.42 1.56 6.94
CA LEU A 23 -6.33 0.83 7.81
C LEU A 23 -7.75 1.42 7.79
N HIS A 24 -7.89 2.74 7.68
CA HIS A 24 -9.19 3.37 7.46
C HIS A 24 -9.80 2.95 6.11
N LEU A 25 -8.99 2.83 5.04
CA LEU A 25 -9.46 2.27 3.76
C LEU A 25 -9.84 0.79 3.90
N MET A 26 -9.12 0.00 4.71
CA MET A 26 -9.49 -1.38 5.02
C MET A 26 -10.83 -1.47 5.75
N ASP A 27 -11.11 -0.59 6.70
CA ASP A 27 -12.42 -0.52 7.33
C ASP A 27 -13.51 -0.18 6.30
N GLY A 28 -13.22 0.76 5.38
CA GLY A 28 -14.08 1.05 4.24
C GLY A 28 -14.35 -0.17 3.36
N LEU A 29 -13.34 -0.99 3.06
CA LEU A 29 -13.52 -2.27 2.35
C LEU A 29 -14.48 -3.17 3.14
N TYR A 30 -14.22 -3.40 4.43
CA TYR A 30 -15.05 -4.29 5.25
C TYR A 30 -16.50 -3.81 5.42
N CYS A 31 -16.73 -2.50 5.45
CA CYS A 31 -18.09 -1.96 5.47
C CYS A 31 -18.87 -2.25 4.18
N ASN A 32 -18.19 -2.45 3.06
CA ASN A 32 -18.80 -2.62 1.74
C ASN A 32 -18.62 -4.03 1.14
N ILE A 33 -17.87 -4.90 1.80
CA ILE A 33 -17.43 -6.18 1.22
C ILE A 33 -18.60 -7.13 0.95
N GLU A 34 -19.57 -7.20 1.87
CA GLU A 34 -20.73 -8.09 1.70
C GLU A 34 -21.60 -7.63 0.51
N ALA A 35 -21.84 -6.32 0.38
CA ALA A 35 -22.57 -5.77 -0.76
C ALA A 35 -21.83 -6.02 -2.09
N ALA A 36 -20.50 -5.85 -2.10
CA ALA A 36 -19.70 -6.07 -3.30
C ALA A 36 -19.65 -7.57 -3.70
N LEU A 37 -19.51 -8.47 -2.73
CA LEU A 37 -19.54 -9.92 -2.98
C LEU A 37 -20.93 -10.40 -3.39
N PHE A 38 -21.99 -9.81 -2.83
CA PHE A 38 -23.35 -10.07 -3.27
C PHE A 38 -23.56 -9.64 -4.73
N GLU A 39 -23.13 -8.43 -5.11
CA GLU A 39 -23.21 -7.97 -6.50
C GLU A 39 -22.45 -8.90 -7.45
N LEU A 40 -21.26 -9.39 -7.04
CA LEU A 40 -20.47 -10.36 -7.82
C LEU A 40 -21.16 -11.72 -7.95
N ALA A 41 -21.80 -12.20 -6.88
CA ALA A 41 -22.55 -13.46 -6.85
C ALA A 41 -23.69 -13.45 -7.88
N PHE A 42 -24.43 -12.35 -7.97
CA PHE A 42 -25.59 -12.21 -8.85
C PHE A 42 -25.27 -11.61 -10.22
N ARG A 43 -23.99 -11.42 -10.54
CA ARG A 43 -23.56 -10.97 -11.87
C ARG A 43 -23.66 -12.12 -12.88
N GLY A 44 -24.87 -12.47 -13.31
CA GLY A 44 -25.14 -13.62 -14.17
C GLY A 44 -25.59 -14.85 -13.39
N ASP A 45 -25.87 -15.95 -14.10
CA ASP A 45 -26.55 -17.12 -13.54
C ASP A 45 -25.57 -18.31 -13.37
N ASP A 46 -24.81 -18.29 -12.28
CA ASP A 46 -23.75 -19.26 -11.98
C ASP A 46 -23.76 -19.63 -10.49
N GLU A 47 -24.31 -20.80 -10.19
CA GLU A 47 -24.44 -21.31 -8.83
C GLU A 47 -23.08 -21.50 -8.13
N PHE A 48 -22.02 -21.88 -8.88
CA PHE A 48 -20.71 -22.12 -8.28
C PHE A 48 -20.13 -20.82 -7.75
N ARG A 49 -20.21 -19.75 -8.55
CA ARG A 49 -19.76 -18.42 -8.16
C ARG A 49 -20.58 -17.84 -7.03
N GLN A 50 -21.89 -18.05 -7.03
CA GLN A 50 -22.75 -17.64 -5.92
C GLN A 50 -22.29 -18.29 -4.61
N ARG A 51 -22.14 -19.62 -4.60
CA ARG A 51 -21.66 -20.38 -3.43
C ARG A 51 -20.29 -19.87 -2.97
N HIS A 52 -19.34 -19.70 -3.89
CA HIS A 52 -18.02 -19.14 -3.60
C HIS A 52 -18.11 -17.76 -2.92
N CYS A 53 -18.92 -16.85 -3.45
CA CYS A 53 -19.09 -15.51 -2.87
C CYS A 53 -19.73 -15.55 -1.48
N PHE A 54 -20.72 -16.44 -1.26
CA PHE A 54 -21.32 -16.63 0.08
C PHE A 54 -20.32 -17.17 1.10
N ASP A 55 -19.51 -18.15 0.71
CA ASP A 55 -18.45 -18.68 1.57
C ASP A 55 -17.39 -17.62 1.87
N LEU A 56 -16.98 -16.84 0.87
CA LEU A 56 -16.02 -15.76 1.03
C LEU A 56 -16.56 -14.64 1.94
N MET A 57 -17.85 -14.30 1.87
CA MET A 57 -18.47 -13.35 2.79
C MET A 57 -18.35 -13.80 4.25
N ARG A 58 -18.71 -15.07 4.51
CA ARG A 58 -18.60 -15.66 5.86
C ARG A 58 -17.15 -15.67 6.34
N GLU A 59 -16.23 -16.05 5.46
CA GLU A 59 -14.82 -16.13 5.80
C GLU A 59 -14.21 -14.76 6.09
N MET A 60 -14.54 -13.75 5.28
CA MET A 60 -14.11 -12.37 5.51
C MET A 60 -14.65 -11.80 6.83
N ARG A 61 -15.89 -12.12 7.18
CA ARG A 61 -16.47 -11.74 8.48
C ARG A 61 -15.70 -12.38 9.64
N TYR A 62 -15.39 -13.68 9.56
CA TYR A 62 -14.68 -14.40 10.61
C TYR A 62 -13.21 -13.97 10.75
N ARG A 63 -12.53 -13.70 9.62
CA ARG A 63 -11.09 -13.38 9.59
C ARG A 63 -10.78 -11.89 9.63
N ARG A 64 -11.78 -10.99 9.74
CA ARG A 64 -11.59 -9.52 9.71
C ARG A 64 -10.43 -9.04 10.55
N SER A 65 -10.47 -9.32 11.85
CA SER A 65 -9.43 -8.86 12.78
C SER A 65 -8.06 -9.42 12.38
N LYS A 66 -7.98 -10.72 12.06
CA LYS A 66 -6.71 -11.36 11.70
C LYS A 66 -6.09 -10.75 10.43
N LEU A 67 -6.89 -10.44 9.41
CA LEU A 67 -6.40 -9.84 8.17
C LEU A 67 -5.91 -8.41 8.37
N ILE A 68 -6.70 -7.57 9.07
CA ILE A 68 -6.32 -6.19 9.40
C ILE A 68 -5.00 -6.17 10.18
N HIS A 69 -4.87 -7.02 11.23
CA HIS A 69 -3.64 -7.09 12.02
C HIS A 69 -2.45 -7.65 11.23
N ALA A 70 -2.66 -8.64 10.36
CA ALA A 70 -1.60 -9.17 9.49
C ALA A 70 -1.10 -8.10 8.52
N PHE A 71 -2.01 -7.36 7.90
CA PHE A 71 -1.71 -6.29 6.97
C PHE A 71 -0.98 -5.12 7.65
N ALA A 72 -1.50 -4.64 8.79
CA ALA A 72 -0.88 -3.57 9.58
C ALA A 72 0.56 -3.90 9.97
N ARG A 73 0.80 -5.12 10.49
CA ARG A 73 2.15 -5.57 10.88
C ARG A 73 3.11 -5.61 9.70
N ARG A 74 2.64 -5.92 8.49
CA ARG A 74 3.48 -5.92 7.29
C ARG A 74 3.80 -4.49 6.83
N LEU A 75 2.82 -3.60 6.80
CA LEU A 75 3.04 -2.17 6.51
C LEU A 75 4.04 -1.53 7.49
N GLN A 76 3.99 -1.87 8.77
CA GLN A 76 4.95 -1.40 9.77
C GLN A 76 6.37 -1.90 9.50
N ARG A 77 6.53 -3.10 8.93
CA ARG A 77 7.86 -3.63 8.57
C ARG A 77 8.43 -2.96 7.33
N GLU A 78 7.58 -2.54 6.39
CA GLU A 78 8.05 -1.79 5.22
C GLU A 78 8.70 -0.45 5.63
N ALA A 79 8.38 0.10 6.81
CA ALA A 79 9.01 1.31 7.37
C ALA A 79 10.55 1.27 7.36
N TYR A 80 11.14 0.09 7.59
CA TYR A 80 12.60 -0.08 7.56
C TYR A 80 13.20 0.13 6.17
N GLY A 81 12.39 -0.02 5.11
CA GLY A 81 12.80 0.21 3.73
C GLY A 81 13.14 1.67 3.40
N TRP A 82 12.70 2.64 4.21
CA TRP A 82 13.06 4.05 4.00
C TRP A 82 14.57 4.29 4.06
N PHE A 83 15.29 3.56 4.92
CA PHE A 83 16.73 3.76 5.16
C PHE A 83 17.59 2.62 4.62
N GLY A 84 17.06 1.84 3.67
CA GLY A 84 17.82 0.80 2.97
C GLY A 84 18.23 -0.39 3.85
N THR A 85 17.67 -0.56 5.05
CA THR A 85 17.86 -1.81 5.80
C THR A 85 16.95 -2.87 5.19
N PRO A 86 17.50 -3.88 4.47
CA PRO A 86 16.67 -5.00 4.04
C PRO A 86 16.13 -5.66 5.31
N SER A 87 14.82 -5.78 5.41
CA SER A 87 14.19 -6.55 6.47
C SER A 87 14.70 -8.00 6.39
N SER A 88 15.76 -8.34 7.14
CA SER A 88 16.43 -9.65 7.13
C SER A 88 15.54 -10.80 7.60
N ASN A 89 14.26 -10.56 7.87
CA ASN A 89 13.32 -11.52 8.44
C ASN A 89 12.06 -11.75 7.59
N CYS A 90 12.08 -11.36 6.30
CA CYS A 90 11.05 -11.73 5.35
C CYS A 90 11.47 -13.00 4.62
N LYS A 91 10.63 -14.06 4.66
CA LYS A 91 10.79 -15.23 3.78
C LYS A 91 11.03 -14.72 2.35
N ALA A 92 11.99 -15.31 1.64
CA ALA A 92 12.24 -15.00 0.24
C ALA A 92 10.92 -15.14 -0.54
N ARG A 93 10.48 -14.05 -1.15
CA ARG A 93 9.27 -14.04 -2.00
C ARG A 93 9.57 -14.82 -3.26
N THR A 94 8.66 -15.68 -3.66
CA THR A 94 8.79 -16.35 -4.96
C THR A 94 8.55 -15.33 -6.08
N GLU A 95 9.15 -15.57 -7.24
CA GLU A 95 8.99 -14.69 -8.42
C GLU A 95 7.51 -14.54 -8.83
N VAL A 96 6.72 -15.61 -8.68
CA VAL A 96 5.27 -15.62 -8.97
C VAL A 96 4.52 -14.66 -8.05
N GLU A 97 4.84 -14.65 -6.76
CA GLU A 97 4.18 -13.76 -5.80
C GLU A 97 4.50 -12.29 -6.06
N LEU A 98 5.77 -12.00 -6.41
CA LEU A 98 6.19 -10.65 -6.75
C LEU A 98 5.48 -10.17 -8.02
N ARG A 99 5.40 -11.01 -9.05
CA ARG A 99 4.69 -10.71 -10.31
C ARG A 99 3.21 -10.46 -10.07
N GLN A 100 2.57 -11.19 -9.15
CA GLN A 100 1.16 -10.97 -8.79
C GLN A 100 0.94 -9.60 -8.14
N ALA A 101 1.81 -9.20 -7.20
CA ALA A 101 1.76 -7.87 -6.58
C ALA A 101 2.00 -6.74 -7.60
N MET A 102 2.96 -6.93 -8.51
CA MET A 102 3.22 -5.99 -9.61
C MET A 102 2.01 -5.84 -10.52
N ARG A 103 1.38 -6.95 -10.94
CA ARG A 103 0.17 -6.93 -11.76
C ARG A 103 -0.95 -6.13 -11.10
N LEU A 104 -1.27 -6.47 -9.84
CA LEU A 104 -2.32 -5.81 -9.06
C LEU A 104 -2.08 -4.31 -8.94
N SER A 105 -0.83 -3.90 -8.71
CA SER A 105 -0.50 -2.49 -8.42
C SER A 105 -0.17 -1.65 -9.66
N SER A 106 0.06 -2.28 -10.82
CA SER A 106 0.59 -1.63 -12.03
C SER A 106 -0.21 -0.41 -12.49
N LYS A 107 -1.55 -0.52 -12.55
CA LYS A 107 -2.44 0.58 -12.94
C LYS A 107 -2.33 1.76 -11.97
N CYS A 108 -2.30 1.49 -10.67
CA CYS A 108 -2.18 2.51 -9.63
C CYS A 108 -0.81 3.19 -9.69
N ALA A 109 0.27 2.42 -9.84
CA ALA A 109 1.63 2.95 -9.99
C ALA A 109 1.75 3.87 -11.22
N ALA A 110 1.21 3.44 -12.37
CA ALA A 110 1.19 4.26 -13.57
C ALA A 110 0.42 5.57 -13.37
N HIS A 111 -0.75 5.51 -12.71
CA HIS A 111 -1.58 6.68 -12.45
C HIS A 111 -0.90 7.73 -11.56
N PHE A 112 -0.13 7.29 -10.56
CA PHE A 112 0.55 8.18 -9.61
C PHE A 112 2.05 8.38 -9.91
N THR A 113 2.53 8.05 -11.11
CA THR A 113 3.96 8.07 -11.48
C THR A 113 4.68 9.34 -11.03
N HIS A 114 4.17 10.52 -11.42
CA HIS A 114 4.82 11.80 -11.09
C HIS A 114 4.87 12.08 -9.59
N LEU A 115 3.79 11.76 -8.86
CA LEU A 115 3.71 11.97 -7.42
C LEU A 115 4.63 11.01 -6.66
N LEU A 116 4.73 9.76 -7.11
CA LEU A 116 5.64 8.77 -6.54
C LEU A 116 7.11 9.16 -6.82
N GLN A 117 7.43 9.68 -8.01
CA GLN A 117 8.75 10.24 -8.31
C GLN A 117 9.09 11.42 -7.40
N CYS A 118 8.14 12.32 -7.17
CA CYS A 118 8.26 13.43 -6.24
C CYS A 118 8.57 12.95 -4.81
N ILE A 119 7.85 11.94 -4.32
CA ILE A 119 8.08 11.35 -2.99
C ILE A 119 9.45 10.67 -2.95
N ALA A 120 9.83 9.93 -4.00
CA ALA A 120 11.12 9.25 -4.09
C ALA A 120 12.32 10.21 -4.05
N GLN A 121 12.25 11.34 -4.76
CA GLN A 121 13.30 12.37 -4.69
C GLN A 121 13.43 12.96 -3.28
N ARG A 122 12.30 13.27 -2.63
CA ARG A 122 12.29 13.80 -1.25
C ARG A 122 12.79 12.77 -0.26
N ALA A 123 12.42 11.49 -0.46
CA ALA A 123 12.93 10.39 0.32
C ALA A 123 14.45 10.29 0.19
N ALA A 124 14.99 10.32 -1.03
CA ALA A 124 16.42 10.25 -1.28
C ALA A 124 17.20 11.41 -0.62
N MET A 125 16.63 12.62 -0.63
CA MET A 125 17.21 13.76 0.08
C MET A 125 17.26 13.54 1.60
N GLY A 126 16.17 13.02 2.19
CA GLY A 126 16.10 12.84 3.63
C GLY A 126 16.81 11.60 4.17
N THR A 127 16.91 10.54 3.37
CA THR A 127 17.51 9.26 3.79
C THR A 127 18.97 9.13 3.35
N GLY A 128 19.43 9.96 2.42
CA GLY A 128 20.77 9.91 1.85
C GLY A 128 21.00 8.77 0.86
N HIS A 129 19.94 8.04 0.48
CA HIS A 129 20.02 6.93 -0.47
C HIS A 129 18.95 7.06 -1.56
N ALA A 130 19.34 6.81 -2.81
CA ALA A 130 18.40 6.83 -3.93
C ALA A 130 17.37 5.70 -3.79
N LEU A 131 16.09 6.03 -3.84
CA LEU A 131 15.00 5.06 -3.85
C LEU A 131 14.25 5.18 -5.17
N ALA A 132 14.02 4.06 -5.85
CA ALA A 132 13.10 4.03 -6.97
C ALA A 132 11.64 4.15 -6.46
N PRO A 133 10.69 4.68 -7.27
CA PRO A 133 9.28 4.77 -6.90
C PRO A 133 8.66 3.43 -6.46
N GLU A 134 9.12 2.33 -7.04
CA GLU A 134 8.67 0.96 -6.74
C GLU A 134 9.22 0.45 -5.40
N GLU A 135 10.40 0.93 -5.01
CA GLU A 135 11.10 0.54 -3.79
C GLU A 135 10.58 1.27 -2.55
N LEU A 136 9.84 2.37 -2.74
CA LEU A 136 9.22 3.11 -1.65
C LEU A 136 8.44 2.14 -0.74
N PRO A 137 8.62 2.20 0.60
CA PRO A 137 7.85 1.43 1.57
C PRO A 137 6.33 1.55 1.43
N ILE A 138 5.89 2.68 0.85
CA ILE A 138 4.49 3.01 0.61
C ILE A 138 4.13 2.90 -0.87
N SER A 139 4.96 2.28 -1.71
CA SER A 139 4.64 2.11 -3.13
C SER A 139 3.38 1.25 -3.29
N PRO A 140 2.60 1.45 -4.37
CA PRO A 140 1.45 0.60 -4.66
C PRO A 140 1.79 -0.89 -4.64
N MET A 141 2.99 -1.24 -5.14
CA MET A 141 3.49 -2.61 -5.15
C MET A 141 3.74 -3.16 -3.75
N ARG A 142 4.38 -2.40 -2.85
CA ARG A 142 4.61 -2.82 -1.46
C ARG A 142 3.30 -3.00 -0.71
N ILE A 143 2.36 -2.08 -0.91
CA ILE A 143 1.02 -2.14 -0.31
C ILE A 143 0.27 -3.40 -0.79
N ALA A 144 0.24 -3.65 -2.10
CA ALA A 144 -0.38 -4.84 -2.70
C ALA A 144 0.27 -6.14 -2.19
N ASP A 145 1.60 -6.19 -2.12
CA ASP A 145 2.34 -7.34 -1.62
C ASP A 145 2.03 -7.62 -0.13
N CYS A 146 1.98 -6.58 0.70
CA CYS A 146 1.57 -6.71 2.11
C CYS A 146 0.18 -7.35 2.24
N PHE A 147 -0.76 -6.97 1.37
CA PHE A 147 -2.10 -7.56 1.36
C PHE A 147 -2.08 -9.03 0.93
N LEU A 148 -1.48 -9.35 -0.21
CA LEU A 148 -1.42 -10.71 -0.74
C LEU A 148 -0.73 -11.67 0.24
N LEU A 149 0.38 -11.25 0.84
CA LEU A 149 1.06 -12.04 1.87
C LEU A 149 0.24 -12.20 3.15
N SER A 150 -0.67 -11.27 3.44
CA SER A 150 -1.60 -11.40 4.57
C SER A 150 -2.70 -12.41 4.26
N CYS A 151 -3.26 -12.39 3.04
CA CYS A 151 -4.23 -13.39 2.60
C CYS A 151 -3.62 -14.80 2.59
N ARG A 152 -2.41 -14.97 2.04
CA ARG A 152 -1.73 -16.28 2.03
C ARG A 152 -1.38 -16.78 3.43
N ALA A 153 -0.93 -15.89 4.32
CA ALA A 153 -0.64 -16.25 5.71
C ALA A 153 -1.88 -16.65 6.51
N LEU A 154 -3.08 -16.27 6.05
CA LEU A 154 -4.35 -16.68 6.61
C LEU A 154 -4.97 -17.85 5.87
N GLU A 155 -4.27 -18.44 4.89
CA GLU A 155 -4.75 -19.61 4.15
C GLU A 155 -6.08 -19.32 3.41
N PHE A 156 -6.18 -18.15 2.76
CA PHE A 156 -7.18 -17.97 1.71
C PHE A 156 -6.77 -18.78 0.48
N ASP A 157 -7.73 -19.47 -0.14
CA ASP A 157 -7.52 -20.17 -1.40
C ASP A 157 -7.30 -19.18 -2.57
N LYS A 158 -6.86 -19.71 -3.71
CA LYS A 158 -6.48 -18.88 -4.86
C LYS A 158 -7.66 -18.11 -5.46
N ASP A 159 -8.85 -18.69 -5.47
CA ASP A 159 -10.04 -18.08 -6.06
C ASP A 159 -10.57 -16.96 -5.16
N SER A 160 -10.53 -17.19 -3.84
CA SER A 160 -10.81 -16.16 -2.85
C SER A 160 -9.83 -15.00 -2.96
N ILE A 161 -8.52 -15.27 -3.09
CA ILE A 161 -7.51 -14.22 -3.27
C ILE A 161 -7.78 -13.43 -4.55
N ALA A 162 -8.10 -14.08 -5.67
CA ALA A 162 -8.39 -13.40 -6.92
C ALA A 162 -9.61 -12.46 -6.80
N THR A 163 -10.69 -12.91 -6.15
CA THR A 163 -11.87 -12.06 -5.89
C THR A 163 -11.51 -10.88 -4.97
N LEU A 164 -10.68 -11.13 -3.95
CA LEU A 164 -10.22 -10.10 -3.03
C LEU A 164 -9.27 -9.08 -3.68
N GLU A 165 -8.50 -9.46 -4.71
CA GLU A 165 -7.68 -8.53 -5.50
C GLU A 165 -8.52 -7.43 -6.15
N ASP A 166 -9.64 -7.80 -6.79
CA ASP A 166 -10.54 -6.84 -7.45
C ASP A 166 -11.14 -5.85 -6.44
N LEU A 167 -11.53 -6.35 -5.27
CA LEU A 167 -12.04 -5.52 -4.19
C LEU A 167 -10.93 -4.65 -3.61
N PHE A 168 -9.72 -5.18 -3.41
CA PHE A 168 -8.59 -4.42 -2.90
C PHE A 168 -8.20 -3.28 -3.86
N GLN A 169 -8.22 -3.54 -5.17
CA GLN A 169 -8.01 -2.52 -6.19
C GLN A 169 -9.01 -1.36 -6.03
N ARG A 170 -10.31 -1.67 -6.02
CA ARG A 170 -11.40 -0.69 -5.97
C ARG A 170 -11.46 0.11 -4.67
N PHE A 171 -11.26 -0.56 -3.53
CA PHE A 171 -11.47 0.05 -2.21
C PHE A 171 -10.20 0.69 -1.65
N ILE A 172 -9.00 0.30 -2.10
CA ILE A 172 -7.74 0.82 -1.55
C ILE A 172 -6.86 1.44 -2.62
N LEU A 173 -6.45 0.68 -3.64
CA LEU A 173 -5.47 1.17 -4.62
C LEU A 173 -5.97 2.37 -5.42
N ASP A 174 -7.25 2.36 -5.83
CA ASP A 174 -7.89 3.48 -6.53
C ASP A 174 -8.06 4.73 -5.62
N ARG A 175 -7.87 4.59 -4.30
CA ARG A 175 -8.07 5.65 -3.29
C ARG A 175 -6.78 6.15 -2.66
N LEU A 176 -5.61 5.80 -3.21
CA LEU A 176 -4.31 6.23 -2.66
C LEU A 176 -3.95 7.69 -2.98
N GLY A 177 -4.68 8.35 -3.90
CA GLY A 177 -4.38 9.73 -4.31
C GLY A 177 -4.26 10.72 -3.15
N PRO A 178 -5.27 10.84 -2.26
CA PRO A 178 -5.19 11.69 -1.08
C PRO A 178 -4.01 11.36 -0.16
N ILE A 179 -3.72 10.08 0.05
CA ILE A 179 -2.61 9.62 0.92
C ILE A 179 -1.28 10.07 0.34
N TYR A 180 -1.04 9.87 -0.96
CA TYR A 180 0.19 10.31 -1.61
C TYR A 180 0.31 11.84 -1.65
N GLY A 181 -0.81 12.56 -1.84
CA GLY A 181 -0.82 14.02 -1.77
C GLY A 181 -0.36 14.53 -0.41
N GLN A 182 -0.89 13.93 0.67
CA GLN A 182 -0.50 14.25 2.04
C GLN A 182 0.96 13.89 2.33
N CYS A 183 1.44 12.73 1.87
CA CYS A 183 2.85 12.33 2.01
C CYS A 183 3.78 13.35 1.36
N ASN A 184 3.49 13.71 0.12
CA ASN A 184 4.27 14.68 -0.64
C ASN A 184 4.32 16.04 0.06
N GLN A 185 3.16 16.53 0.52
CA GLN A 185 3.07 17.79 1.26
C GLN A 185 3.79 17.75 2.61
N HIS A 186 3.69 16.63 3.34
CA HIS A 186 4.37 16.45 4.63
C HIS A 186 5.90 16.49 4.47
N LEU A 187 6.43 15.79 3.48
CA LEU A 187 7.87 15.79 3.18
C LEU A 187 8.35 17.19 2.75
N GLN A 188 7.60 17.85 1.87
CA GLN A 188 7.90 19.22 1.44
C GLN A 188 7.94 20.21 2.61
N ARG A 189 6.92 20.18 3.48
CA ARG A 189 6.87 21.03 4.69
C ARG A 189 7.98 20.74 5.69
N SER A 190 8.51 19.53 5.67
CA SER A 190 9.64 19.11 6.51
C SER A 190 11.00 19.52 5.92
N GLY A 191 11.01 20.22 4.78
CA GLY A 191 12.23 20.72 4.14
C GLY A 191 12.86 19.76 3.13
N PHE A 192 12.20 18.63 2.82
CA PHE A 192 12.66 17.73 1.77
C PHE A 192 12.10 18.19 0.41
N LEU A 193 12.97 18.69 -0.46
CA LEU A 193 12.62 19.31 -1.73
C LEU A 193 12.96 18.38 -2.91
N THR A 194 12.28 18.57 -4.04
CA THR A 194 12.71 17.99 -5.33
C THR A 194 13.84 18.78 -5.94
N ARG A 195 14.51 18.19 -6.94
CA ARG A 195 15.54 18.88 -7.72
C ARG A 195 15.01 20.17 -8.37
N ASP A 196 13.79 20.13 -8.89
CA ASP A 196 13.15 21.29 -9.52
C ASP A 196 12.84 22.41 -8.52
N GLU A 197 12.42 22.05 -7.30
CA GLU A 197 12.17 23.00 -6.22
C GLU A 197 13.47 23.64 -5.72
N MET A 198 14.54 22.85 -5.58
CA MET A 198 15.88 23.35 -5.24
C MET A 198 16.40 24.32 -6.30
N ALA A 199 16.26 23.98 -7.59
CA ALA A 199 16.70 24.84 -8.69
C ALA A 199 15.95 26.19 -8.71
N LYS A 200 14.65 26.19 -8.41
CA LYS A 200 13.85 27.42 -8.28
C LYS A 200 14.29 28.28 -7.09
N ALA A 201 14.66 27.65 -5.97
CA ALA A 201 15.12 28.36 -4.78
C ALA A 201 16.51 29.01 -4.95
N CYS A 202 17.37 28.46 -5.82
CA CYS A 202 18.69 29.04 -6.11
C CYS A 202 18.65 30.20 -7.13
N ASN A 203 17.58 30.29 -7.92
CA ASN A 203 17.46 31.25 -9.02
C ASN A 203 16.58 32.47 -8.70
N GLY A 204 16.06 32.58 -7.47
CA GLY A 204 15.23 33.70 -6.99
C GLY A 204 15.82 34.32 -5.74
#